data_AF-A0A3P6GD48-F1
#
_entry.id   AF-A0A3P6GD48-F1
#
_cell.length_a   1.000
_cell.length_b   1.000
_cell.length_c   1.000
_cell.angle_alpha   90.00
_cell.angle_beta   90.00
_cell.angle_gamma   90.00
#
_symmetry.space_group_name_H-M   'P 1'
#
loop_
_entity.id
_entity.type
_entity.pdbx_description
1 polymer ?
#
loop_
_entity_poly.entity_id
_entity_poly.type
_entity_poly.pdbx_seq_one_letter_code
_entity_poly.pdbx_strand_id
1 'polypeptide(L)'
;MIWATLTEKLLGSRLNPDWTRTLNSLMRNRLNKHHAMLTKLAFQTAIYWIWRERNGRRHQRPPNSIQFMTHTIRVEIHNCLLALRRNSNDDEGEKLLLRWTEVT
;
A
#
# COMPACT_ATOMS: atom_id res chain seq x y z
N MET A 1 -5.24 -8.98 9.00
CA MET A 1 -5.08 -7.52 9.21
C MET A 1 -4.78 -6.87 7.87
N ILE A 2 -5.43 -5.75 7.52
CA ILE A 2 -5.32 -5.09 6.19
C ILE A 2 -3.86 -4.92 5.73
N TRP A 3 -2.98 -4.44 6.63
CA TRP A 3 -1.56 -4.25 6.33
C TRP A 3 -0.83 -5.54 5.94
N ALA A 4 -1.03 -6.62 6.71
CA ALA A 4 -0.42 -7.92 6.42
C ALA A 4 -0.88 -8.42 5.05
N THR A 5 -2.19 -8.38 4.78
CA THR A 5 -2.75 -8.83 3.50
C THR A 5 -2.21 -8.03 2.30
N LEU A 6 -1.93 -6.74 2.47
CA LEU A 6 -1.41 -5.88 1.39
C LEU A 6 0.10 -6.04 1.14
N THR A 7 0.88 -6.41 2.16
CA THR A 7 2.34 -6.28 2.12
C THR A 7 3.11 -7.56 2.38
N GLU A 8 2.44 -8.67 2.72
CA GLU A 8 3.07 -9.97 2.96
C GLU A 8 3.98 -10.40 1.81
N LYS A 9 3.51 -10.32 0.56
CA LYS A 9 4.33 -10.69 -0.62
C LYS A 9 5.43 -9.66 -0.95
N LEU A 10 5.32 -8.43 -0.45
CA LEU A 10 6.32 -7.36 -0.65
C LEU A 10 7.43 -7.39 0.40
N LEU A 11 7.08 -7.67 1.64
CA LEU A 11 7.98 -7.61 2.79
C LEU A 11 8.47 -8.99 3.22
N GLY A 12 7.73 -10.06 2.89
CA GLY A 12 8.04 -11.43 3.29
C GLY A 12 8.29 -11.51 4.79
N SER A 13 9.43 -12.08 5.18
CA SER A 13 9.87 -12.20 6.59
C SER A 13 10.13 -10.87 7.30
N ARG A 14 10.14 -9.74 6.58
CA ARG A 14 10.29 -8.39 7.16
C ARG A 14 8.96 -7.79 7.60
N LEU A 15 7.84 -8.47 7.34
CA LEU A 15 6.52 -8.04 7.81
C LEU A 15 6.52 -8.02 9.36
N ASN A 16 6.15 -6.88 9.94
CA ASN A 16 6.06 -6.72 11.38
C ASN A 16 4.68 -6.20 11.79
N PRO A 17 4.02 -6.80 12.79
CA PRO A 17 2.77 -6.25 13.33
C PRO A 17 2.96 -4.88 14.01
N ASP A 18 4.18 -4.54 14.42
CA ASP A 18 4.56 -3.23 14.94
C ASP A 18 4.78 -2.23 13.78
N TRP A 19 3.90 -1.22 13.72
CA TRP A 19 3.95 -0.15 12.73
C TRP A 19 5.18 0.74 12.89
N THR A 20 5.70 0.93 14.10
CA THR A 20 6.91 1.71 14.35
C THR A 20 8.13 0.99 13.78
N ARG A 21 8.22 -0.34 13.93
CA ARG A 21 9.28 -1.15 13.30
C ARG A 21 9.19 -1.10 11.78
N THR A 22 7.97 -1.19 11.24
CA THR A 22 7.70 -1.06 9.81
C THR A 22 8.16 0.30 9.28
N LEU A 23 7.80 1.39 9.96
CA LEU A 23 8.21 2.76 9.61
C LEU A 23 9.73 2.92 9.66
N ASN A 24 10.38 2.42 10.70
CA ASN A 24 11.83 2.45 10.82
C ASN A 24 12.53 1.69 9.69
N SER A 25 11.97 0.56 9.25
CA SER A 25 12.48 -0.19 8.10
C SER A 25 12.33 0.61 6.78
N LEU A 26 11.18 1.27 6.59
CA LEU A 26 10.92 2.13 5.44
C LEU A 26 11.86 3.34 5.38
N MET A 27 12.15 3.94 6.53
CA MET A 27 13.07 5.08 6.66
C MET A 27 14.52 4.68 6.41
N ARG A 28 14.93 3.48 6.83
CA ARG A 28 16.30 2.95 6.65
C ARG A 28 16.61 2.54 5.20
N ASN A 29 15.61 2.57 4.31
CA ASN A 29 15.74 2.33 2.87
C ASN A 29 16.50 1.03 2.51
N ARG A 30 16.35 -0.03 3.33
CA ARG A 30 17.00 -1.35 3.13
C ARG A 30 16.30 -2.25 2.11
N LEU A 31 15.30 -1.73 1.43
CA LEU A 31 14.58 -2.39 0.34
C LEU A 31 15.20 -1.92 -0.98
N ASN A 32 15.11 -2.73 -2.03
CA ASN A 32 15.40 -2.22 -3.36
C ASN A 32 14.45 -1.05 -3.69
N LYS A 33 14.84 -0.20 -4.63
CA LYS A 33 14.13 1.05 -4.96
C LYS A 33 12.64 0.81 -5.23
N HIS A 34 12.29 -0.19 -6.04
CA HIS A 34 10.92 -0.53 -6.39
C HIS A 34 10.09 -1.00 -5.20
N HIS A 35 10.60 -1.93 -4.40
CA HIS A 35 9.92 -2.39 -3.18
C HIS A 35 9.80 -1.28 -2.15
N ALA A 36 10.80 -0.41 -2.01
CA ALA A 36 10.72 0.75 -1.13
C ALA A 36 9.59 1.70 -1.57
N MET A 37 9.49 1.99 -2.86
CA MET A 37 8.45 2.86 -3.41
C MET A 37 7.05 2.25 -3.27
N LEU A 38 6.88 0.99 -3.67
CA LEU A 38 5.61 0.26 -3.53
C LEU A 38 5.17 0.15 -2.06
N THR A 39 6.10 -0.14 -1.15
CA THR A 39 5.77 -0.25 0.28
C THR A 39 5.39 1.11 0.86
N LYS A 40 6.08 2.20 0.50
CA LYS A 40 5.71 3.56 0.93
C LYS A 40 4.33 3.97 0.42
N LEU A 41 4.04 3.69 -0.85
CA LEU A 41 2.72 3.94 -1.45
C LEU A 41 1.64 3.13 -0.75
N ALA A 42 1.84 1.82 -0.56
CA ALA A 42 0.91 0.95 0.15
C ALA A 42 0.66 1.42 1.59
N PHE A 43 1.70 1.87 2.28
CA PHE A 43 1.62 2.41 3.63
C PHE A 43 0.80 3.70 3.69
N GLN A 44 1.07 4.66 2.80
CA GLN A 44 0.32 5.92 2.72
C GLN A 44 -1.16 5.66 2.43
N THR A 45 -1.46 4.84 1.42
CA THR A 45 -2.84 4.51 1.03
C THR A 45 -3.57 3.75 2.14
N ALA A 46 -2.91 2.79 2.81
CA ALA A 46 -3.52 2.07 3.92
C ALA A 46 -3.87 3.00 5.10
N ILE A 47 -2.95 3.91 5.49
CA ILE A 47 -3.22 4.88 6.55
C ILE A 47 -4.39 5.78 6.18
N TYR A 48 -4.42 6.29 4.94
CA TYR A 48 -5.51 7.14 4.47
C TYR A 48 -6.87 6.45 4.60
N TRP A 49 -7.00 5.22 4.10
CA TRP A 49 -8.27 4.49 4.12
C TRP A 49 -8.68 4.07 5.53
N ILE A 50 -7.72 3.69 6.40
CA ILE A 50 -7.99 3.42 7.83
C ILE A 50 -8.50 4.68 8.52
N TRP A 51 -7.86 5.83 8.30
CA TRP A 51 -8.31 7.10 8.84
C TRP A 51 -9.71 7.46 8.33
N ARG A 52 -9.96 7.32 7.03
CA ARG A 52 -11.26 7.59 6.40
C ARG A 52 -12.36 6.71 6.98
N GLU A 53 -12.11 5.41 7.17
CA GLU A 53 -13.05 4.48 7.81
C GLU A 53 -13.37 4.89 9.24
N ARG A 54 -12.34 5.20 10.05
CA ARG A 54 -12.51 5.65 11.44
C ARG A 54 -13.32 6.94 11.51
N ASN A 55 -13.05 7.88 10.59
CA ASN A 55 -13.77 9.13 10.52
C ASN A 55 -15.23 8.91 10.09
N GLY A 56 -15.47 8.02 9.13
CA GLY A 56 -16.82 7.62 8.72
C GLY A 56 -17.63 7.06 9.89
N ARG A 57 -17.04 6.17 10.69
CA ARG A 57 -17.69 5.63 11.90
C ARG A 57 -18.02 6.70 12.92
N ARG A 58 -17.13 7.69 13.12
CA ARG A 58 -17.39 8.85 13.99
C ARG A 58 -18.61 9.65 13.52
N HIS A 59 -18.83 9.71 12.21
CA HIS A 59 -20.01 10.32 11.58
C HIS A 59 -21.15 9.32 11.31
N GLN A 60 -21.21 8.22 12.07
CA GLN A 60 -22.28 7.21 12.02
C GLN A 60 -22.49 6.56 10.65
N ARG A 61 -21.45 6.54 9.79
CA ARG A 61 -21.50 5.75 8.56
C ARG A 61 -21.41 4.25 8.88
N PRO A 62 -22.09 3.39 8.10
CA PRO A 62 -21.95 1.94 8.24
C PRO A 62 -20.49 1.50 8.10
N PRO A 63 -20.04 0.52 8.91
CA PRO A 63 -18.67 0.03 8.83
C PRO A 63 -18.45 -0.73 7.53
N ASN A 64 -17.29 -0.50 6.90
CA ASN A 64 -16.88 -1.28 5.75
C ASN A 64 -16.26 -2.62 6.20
N SER A 65 -16.44 -3.66 5.39
CA SER A 65 -15.76 -4.94 5.61
C SER A 65 -14.25 -4.80 5.37
N ILE A 66 -13.47 -5.65 6.04
CA ILE A 66 -12.01 -5.70 5.86
C ILE A 66 -11.65 -6.03 4.41
N GLN A 67 -12.43 -6.91 3.79
CA GLN A 67 -12.27 -7.32 2.40
C GLN A 67 -12.53 -6.15 1.45
N PHE A 68 -13.60 -5.39 1.68
CA PHE A 68 -13.89 -4.19 0.91
C PHE A 68 -12.75 -3.18 1.01
N MET A 69 -12.32 -2.83 2.23
CA MET A 69 -11.23 -1.88 2.42
C MET A 69 -9.91 -2.35 1.77
N THR A 70 -9.59 -3.64 1.88
CA THR A 70 -8.39 -4.21 1.26
C THR A 70 -8.45 -4.10 -0.26
N HIS A 71 -9.60 -4.43 -0.86
CA HIS A 71 -9.82 -4.30 -2.29
C HIS A 71 -9.72 -2.84 -2.74
N THR A 72 -10.38 -1.91 -2.03
CA THR A 72 -10.34 -0.48 -2.34
C THR A 72 -8.91 0.07 -2.28
N ILE A 73 -8.14 -0.25 -1.25
CA ILE A 73 -6.73 0.15 -1.15
C ILE A 73 -5.92 -0.39 -2.32
N ARG A 74 -6.15 -1.66 -2.71
CA ARG A 74 -5.44 -2.29 -3.83
C ARG A 74 -5.73 -1.59 -5.15
N VAL A 75 -7.00 -1.27 -5.42
CA VAL A 75 -7.43 -0.54 -6.62
C VAL A 75 -6.83 0.86 -6.63
N GLU A 76 -6.84 1.55 -5.49
CA GLU A 76 -6.28 2.90 -5.39
C GLU A 76 -4.78 2.91 -5.69
N ILE A 77 -4.01 1.96 -5.14
CA ILE A 77 -2.57 1.82 -5.43
C ILE A 77 -2.35 1.55 -6.93
N HIS A 78 -3.16 0.67 -7.54
CA HIS A 78 -3.08 0.39 -8.97
C HIS A 78 -3.34 1.66 -9.81
N ASN A 79 -4.37 2.44 -9.46
CA ASN A 79 -4.69 3.69 -10.13
C ASN A 79 -3.57 4.74 -9.97
N CYS A 80 -2.99 4.86 -8.78
CA CYS A 80 -1.83 5.73 -8.56
C CYS A 80 -0.64 5.32 -9.43
N LEU A 81 -0.35 4.02 -9.54
CA LEU A 81 0.74 3.51 -10.39
C LEU A 81 0.45 3.73 -11.88
N LEU A 82 -0.80 3.57 -12.33
CA LEU A 82 -1.20 3.89 -13.71
C LEU A 82 -1.03 5.38 -14.01
N ALA A 83 -1.40 6.26 -13.08
CA ALA A 83 -1.21 7.70 -13.22
C ALA A 83 0.27 8.08 -13.24
N LEU A 84 1.09 7.48 -12.36
CA LEU A 84 2.54 7.67 -12.35
C LEU A 84 3.16 7.24 -13.68
N ARG A 85 2.81 6.04 -14.20
CA ARG A 85 3.28 5.55 -15.49
C ARG A 85 2.92 6.49 -16.64
N ARG A 86 1.71 7.06 -16.65
CA ARG A 86 1.29 8.03 -17.69
C ARG A 86 2.08 9.33 -17.65
N ASN A 87 2.50 9.75 -16.45
CA ASN A 87 3.22 11.01 -16.25
C ASN A 87 4.75 10.86 -16.37
N SER A 88 5.27 9.64 -16.32
CA SER A 88 6.67 9.30 -16.56
C SER A 88 6.86 8.82 -18.00
N ASN A 89 7.83 9.36 -18.74
CA ASN A 89 8.21 8.85 -20.07
C ASN A 89 8.98 7.51 -20.01
N ASP A 90 8.73 6.65 -19.00
CA ASP A 90 9.75 5.75 -18.47
C ASP A 90 9.29 4.30 -18.21
N ASP A 91 10.18 3.36 -18.53
CA ASP A 91 10.13 1.91 -18.30
C ASP A 91 9.95 1.57 -16.80
N GLU A 92 10.37 2.48 -15.92
CA GLU A 92 10.25 2.33 -14.46
C GLU A 92 8.80 2.26 -13.96
N GLY A 93 7.89 3.05 -14.54
CA GLY A 93 6.48 3.05 -14.16
C GLY A 93 5.78 1.73 -14.52
N GLU A 94 6.17 1.13 -15.64
CA GLU A 94 5.69 -0.18 -16.08
C GLU A 94 6.21 -1.29 -15.17
N LYS A 95 7.51 -1.29 -14.82
CA LYS A 95 8.10 -2.23 -13.86
C LYS A 95 7.40 -2.19 -12.49
N LEU A 96 7.09 -1.00 -11.98
CA LEU A 96 6.37 -0.86 -10.71
C LEU A 96 4.96 -1.44 -10.77
N LEU A 97 4.24 -1.16 -11.86
CA LEU A 97 2.88 -1.67 -12.06
C LEU A 97 2.87 -3.19 -12.17
N LEU A 98 3.76 -3.75 -12.99
CA LEU A 98 3.88 -5.18 -13.20
C LEU A 98 4.26 -5.88 -11.88
N ARG A 99 5.22 -5.31 -11.15
CA ARG A 99 5.60 -5.84 -9.84
C ARG A 99 4.44 -5.80 -8.84
N TRP A 100 3.66 -4.73 -8.82
CA TRP A 100 2.47 -4.64 -7.96
C TRP A 100 1.42 -5.69 -8.30
N THR A 101 1.21 -5.98 -9.58
CA THR A 101 0.27 -7.03 -10.02
C THR A 101 0.74 -8.45 -9.68
N GLU A 102 2.05 -8.72 -9.66
CA GLU A 102 2.58 -10.03 -9.23
C GLU A 102 2.37 -10.29 -7.73
N VAL A 103 2.55 -9.24 -6.93
CA VAL A 103 2.58 -9.34 -5.45
C VAL A 103 1.23 -9.11 -4.80
N THR A 104 0.17 -8.83 -5.56
CA THR A 104 -1.18 -8.70 -5.02
C THR A 104 -2.13 -9.65 -5.71
#